data_AF-M2NMD7-F1
#
_entry.id   AF-M2NMD7-F1
#
_cell.length_a   1.000
_cell.length_b   1.000
_cell.length_c   1.000
_cell.angle_alpha   90.00
_cell.angle_beta   90.00
_cell.angle_gamma   90.00
#
_symmetry.space_group_name_H-M   'P 1'
#
loop_
_entity.id
_entity.type
_entity.pdbx_description
1 polymer ?
#
loop_
_entity_poly.entity_id
_entity_poly.type
_entity_poly.pdbx_seq_one_letter_code
_entity_poly.pdbx_strand_id
1 'polypeptide(L)'
;SCAICGAPPYPECPHEGERLLLAFDQAMARWAGLEAIKKWVLDNARNQVINTFEQLRAARYHQHLQYLQMLPCYTIYMKYNGAPPMPHHQLHALQSQIAHANVALKAGVDEDWRNSCMQYPRILDYYFRLVVISFPDPRDPALQEPRF
;
A
#
# COMPACT_ATOMS: atom_id res chain seq x y z
N SER A 1 -48.19 -5.07 28.94
CA SER A 1 -46.94 -5.64 29.47
C SER A 1 -46.00 -5.93 28.31
N CYS A 2 -44.68 -5.92 28.54
CA CYS A 2 -43.68 -6.29 27.54
C CYS A 2 -43.92 -7.74 27.10
N ALA A 3 -44.00 -7.97 25.78
CA ALA A 3 -44.24 -9.31 25.23
C ALA A 3 -43.06 -10.28 25.41
N ILE A 4 -41.87 -9.77 25.78
CA ILE A 4 -40.64 -10.56 25.96
C ILE A 4 -40.43 -10.96 27.43
N CYS A 5 -40.63 -10.03 28.37
CA CYS A 5 -40.37 -10.27 29.81
C CYS A 5 -41.58 -10.08 30.73
N GLY A 6 -42.74 -9.68 30.21
CA GLY A 6 -43.96 -9.48 31.00
C GLY A 6 -44.02 -8.17 31.82
N ALA A 7 -42.98 -7.34 31.80
CA ALA A 7 -42.92 -6.09 32.58
C ALA A 7 -44.07 -5.10 32.24
N PRO A 8 -44.51 -4.23 33.16
CA PRO A 8 -45.52 -3.21 32.86
C PRO A 8 -45.02 -2.20 31.79
N PRO A 9 -45.94 -1.44 31.15
CA PRO A 9 -45.59 -0.54 30.04
C PRO A 9 -44.71 0.65 30.45
N TYR A 10 -44.69 0.97 31.74
CA TYR A 10 -43.90 2.07 32.30
C TYR A 10 -43.09 1.57 33.50
N PRO A 11 -41.79 1.92 33.60
CA PRO A 11 -40.99 2.58 32.55
C PRO A 11 -40.83 1.70 31.31
N GLU A 12 -40.42 2.31 30.19
CA GLU A 12 -40.22 1.60 28.92
C GLU A 12 -39.20 0.46 29.07
N CYS A 13 -39.52 -0.68 28.50
CA CYS A 13 -38.73 -1.90 28.65
C CYS A 13 -37.66 -2.00 27.54
N PRO A 14 -36.38 -2.30 27.85
CA PRO A 14 -35.28 -2.19 26.88
C PRO A 14 -35.28 -3.26 25.77
N HIS A 15 -36.06 -4.34 25.93
CA HIS A 15 -35.99 -5.51 25.03
C HIS A 15 -36.32 -5.22 23.56
N GLU A 16 -37.14 -4.20 23.27
CA GLU A 16 -37.44 -3.80 21.89
C GLU A 16 -36.20 -3.20 21.22
N GLY A 17 -35.58 -2.20 21.85
CA GLY A 17 -34.36 -1.58 21.34
C GLY A 17 -33.18 -2.53 21.25
N GLU A 18 -33.00 -3.42 22.23
CA GLU A 18 -31.94 -4.45 22.19
C GLU A 18 -32.14 -5.43 21.03
N ARG A 19 -33.38 -5.86 20.77
CA ARG A 19 -33.70 -6.73 19.64
C ARG A 19 -33.50 -6.03 18.30
N LEU A 20 -33.88 -4.76 18.21
CA LEU A 20 -33.66 -3.95 17.00
C LEU A 20 -32.17 -3.80 16.70
N LEU A 21 -31.35 -3.44 17.69
CA LEU A 21 -29.91 -3.30 17.55
C LEU A 21 -29.26 -4.61 17.08
N LEU A 22 -29.62 -5.75 17.70
CA LEU A 22 -29.11 -7.06 17.30
C LEU A 22 -29.49 -7.41 15.85
N ALA A 23 -30.74 -7.17 15.45
CA ALA A 23 -31.21 -7.45 14.09
C ALA A 23 -30.53 -6.54 13.06
N PHE A 24 -30.31 -5.27 13.41
CA PHE A 24 -29.56 -4.32 12.60
C PHE A 24 -28.11 -4.77 12.40
N ASP A 25 -27.42 -5.15 13.48
CA ASP A 25 -26.03 -5.63 13.41
C ASP A 25 -25.92 -6.91 12.57
N GLN A 26 -26.88 -7.83 12.68
CA GLN A 26 -26.93 -9.04 11.85
C GLN A 26 -27.17 -8.73 10.37
N ALA A 27 -27.97 -7.72 10.05
CA ALA A 27 -28.17 -7.25 8.68
C ALA A 27 -26.91 -6.55 8.15
N MET A 28 -26.27 -5.71 8.96
CA MET A 28 -25.02 -5.00 8.64
C MET A 28 -23.83 -5.94 8.48
N ALA A 29 -23.78 -7.07 9.20
CA ALA A 29 -22.74 -8.07 9.01
C ALA A 29 -22.70 -8.62 7.57
N ARG A 30 -23.83 -8.58 6.84
CA ARG A 30 -23.91 -8.95 5.42
C ARG A 30 -23.27 -7.89 4.50
N TRP A 31 -23.08 -6.66 4.99
CA TRP A 31 -22.42 -5.55 4.31
C TRP A 31 -20.89 -5.52 4.48
N ALA A 32 -20.26 -6.66 4.81
CA ALA A 32 -18.80 -6.83 4.84
C ALA A 32 -18.10 -6.50 3.49
N GLY A 33 -18.86 -6.36 2.40
CA GLY A 33 -18.37 -6.01 1.08
C GLY A 33 -17.62 -4.68 1.03
N LEU A 34 -18.03 -3.65 1.79
CA LEU A 34 -17.34 -2.35 1.77
C LEU A 34 -15.93 -2.44 2.36
N GLU A 35 -15.78 -3.15 3.47
CA GLU A 35 -14.45 -3.37 4.09
C GLU A 35 -13.58 -4.27 3.21
N ALA A 36 -14.17 -5.29 2.57
CA ALA A 36 -13.47 -6.12 1.60
C ALA A 36 -12.98 -5.30 0.38
N ILE A 37 -13.81 -4.38 -0.12
CA ILE A 37 -13.47 -3.45 -1.22
C ILE A 37 -12.29 -2.56 -0.80
N LYS A 38 -12.38 -1.89 0.36
CA LYS A 38 -11.31 -1.02 0.87
C LYS A 38 -10.00 -1.79 0.98
N LYS A 39 -10.04 -2.99 1.59
CA LYS A 39 -8.87 -3.85 1.73
C LYS A 39 -8.29 -4.24 0.37
N TRP A 40 -9.13 -4.69 -0.57
CA TRP A 40 -8.69 -5.07 -1.90
C TRP A 40 -8.03 -3.90 -2.63
N VAL A 41 -8.63 -2.72 -2.62
CA VAL A 41 -8.04 -1.52 -3.25
C VAL A 41 -6.69 -1.17 -2.62
N LEU A 42 -6.60 -1.16 -1.28
CA LEU A 42 -5.36 -0.82 -0.57
C LEU A 42 -4.24 -1.82 -0.86
N ASP A 43 -4.53 -3.12 -0.81
CA ASP A 43 -3.55 -4.17 -1.05
C ASP A 43 -3.00 -4.09 -2.49
N ASN A 44 -3.89 -3.91 -3.48
CA ASN A 44 -3.48 -3.79 -4.88
C ASN A 44 -2.69 -2.50 -5.15
N ALA A 45 -3.13 -1.36 -4.63
CA ALA A 45 -2.41 -0.09 -4.78
C ALA A 45 -1.02 -0.14 -4.17
N ARG A 46 -0.89 -0.68 -2.95
CA ARG A 46 0.40 -0.89 -2.28
C ARG A 46 1.30 -1.80 -3.11
N ASN A 47 0.80 -2.94 -3.58
CA ASN A 47 1.58 -3.88 -4.38
C ASN A 47 2.09 -3.24 -5.67
N GLN A 48 1.26 -2.45 -6.36
CA GLN A 48 1.68 -1.75 -7.57
C GLN A 48 2.81 -0.74 -7.29
N VAL A 49 2.69 0.06 -6.23
CA VAL A 49 3.73 1.04 -5.84
C VAL A 49 5.03 0.33 -5.48
N ILE A 50 4.98 -0.73 -4.68
CA ILE A 50 6.17 -1.52 -4.29
C ILE A 50 6.83 -2.13 -5.51
N ASN A 51 6.07 -2.78 -6.39
CA ASN A 51 6.61 -3.42 -7.59
C ASN A 51 7.29 -2.41 -8.52
N THR A 52 6.69 -1.23 -8.69
CA THR A 52 7.27 -0.15 -9.51
C THR A 52 8.57 0.35 -8.89
N PHE A 53 8.59 0.58 -7.57
CA PHE A 53 9.80 1.01 -6.87
C PHE A 53 10.93 -0.02 -6.96
N GLU A 54 10.64 -1.31 -6.79
CA GLU A 54 11.67 -2.36 -6.89
C GLU A 54 12.29 -2.42 -8.30
N GLN A 55 11.51 -2.19 -9.36
CA GLN A 55 12.04 -2.08 -10.72
C GLN A 55 12.99 -0.88 -10.88
N LEU A 56 12.60 0.31 -10.37
CA LEU A 56 13.45 1.51 -10.41
C LEU A 56 14.74 1.32 -9.61
N ARG A 57 14.62 0.76 -8.41
CA ARG A 57 15.74 0.43 -7.54
C ARG A 57 16.70 -0.55 -8.20
N ALA A 58 16.20 -1.61 -8.83
CA ALA A 58 17.01 -2.58 -9.56
C ALA A 58 17.76 -1.92 -10.73
N ALA A 59 17.08 -1.06 -11.50
CA ALA A 59 17.70 -0.32 -12.60
C ALA A 59 18.81 0.61 -12.10
N ARG A 60 18.60 1.35 -11.01
CA ARG A 60 19.66 2.20 -10.41
C ARG A 60 20.84 1.39 -9.91
N TYR A 61 20.59 0.26 -9.26
CA TYR A 61 21.66 -0.59 -8.78
C TYR A 61 22.51 -1.13 -9.95
N HIS A 62 21.86 -1.55 -11.03
CA HIS A 62 22.56 -1.97 -12.25
C HIS A 62 23.42 -0.85 -12.84
N GLN A 63 22.86 0.36 -13.00
CA GLN A 63 23.60 1.53 -13.49
C GLN A 63 24.78 1.90 -12.57
N HIS A 64 24.58 1.83 -11.26
CA HIS A 64 25.64 2.09 -10.28
C HIS A 64 26.79 1.09 -10.40
N LEU A 65 26.49 -0.21 -10.52
CA LEU A 65 27.52 -1.23 -10.73
C LEU A 65 28.28 -1.02 -12.05
N GLN A 66 27.58 -0.69 -13.13
CA GLN A 66 28.21 -0.35 -14.42
C GLN A 66 29.14 0.85 -14.28
N TYR A 67 28.71 1.91 -13.60
CA TYR A 67 29.54 3.09 -13.34
C TYR A 67 30.82 2.71 -12.57
N LEU A 68 30.68 1.94 -11.49
CA LEU A 68 31.84 1.52 -10.69
C LEU A 68 32.82 0.70 -11.53
N GLN A 69 32.34 -0.21 -12.38
CA GLN A 69 33.19 -1.01 -13.26
C GLN A 69 34.00 -0.17 -14.27
N MET A 70 33.50 1.01 -14.64
CA MET A 70 34.20 1.94 -15.53
C MET A 70 35.23 2.81 -14.82
N LEU A 71 35.26 2.82 -13.48
CA LEU A 71 36.23 3.62 -12.73
C LEU A 71 37.66 3.10 -12.92
N PRO A 72 38.65 3.99 -13.11
CA PRO A 72 40.05 3.58 -13.19
C PRO A 72 40.48 2.79 -11.96
N CYS A 73 41.20 1.68 -12.19
CA CYS A 73 41.72 0.80 -11.14
C CYS A 73 40.66 0.11 -10.25
N TYR A 74 39.36 0.20 -10.56
CA TYR A 74 38.30 -0.43 -9.75
C TYR A 74 38.39 -1.96 -9.70
N THR A 75 38.73 -2.59 -10.83
CA THR A 75 38.94 -4.05 -10.89
C THR A 75 40.07 -4.52 -9.99
N ILE A 76 41.18 -3.76 -9.93
CA ILE A 76 42.31 -4.03 -9.04
C ILE A 76 41.88 -3.77 -7.58
N TYR A 77 41.19 -2.67 -7.32
CA TYR A 77 40.65 -2.36 -5.99
C TYR A 77 39.78 -3.49 -5.44
N MET A 78 38.88 -4.05 -6.24
CA MET A 78 38.05 -5.21 -5.86
C MET A 78 38.88 -6.48 -5.64
N LYS A 79 39.84 -6.77 -6.53
CA LYS A 79 40.72 -7.95 -6.42
C LYS A 79 41.50 -7.98 -5.09
N TYR A 80 41.91 -6.82 -4.59
CA TYR A 80 42.66 -6.68 -3.34
C TYR A 80 41.77 -6.27 -2.16
N ASN A 81 40.46 -6.50 -2.25
CA ASN A 81 39.48 -6.24 -1.19
C ASN A 81 39.59 -4.81 -0.58
N GLY A 82 39.81 -3.82 -1.44
CA GLY A 82 39.93 -2.41 -1.07
C GLY A 82 41.33 -1.93 -0.64
N ALA A 83 42.33 -2.82 -0.60
CA ALA A 83 43.72 -2.48 -0.26
C ALA A 83 44.71 -2.82 -1.40
N PRO A 84 44.54 -2.25 -2.60
CA PRO A 84 45.41 -2.55 -3.73
C PRO A 84 46.83 -1.96 -3.58
N PRO A 85 47.88 -2.64 -4.08
CA PRO A 85 49.23 -2.11 -4.09
C PRO A 85 49.38 -1.05 -5.20
N MET A 86 48.90 0.18 -4.93
CA MET A 86 48.93 1.32 -5.86
C MET A 86 49.28 2.63 -5.14
N PRO A 87 49.65 3.70 -5.85
CA PRO A 87 50.00 4.97 -5.24
C PRO A 87 48.85 5.56 -4.39
N HIS A 88 49.19 6.09 -3.21
CA HIS A 88 48.20 6.55 -2.23
C HIS A 88 47.24 7.62 -2.80
N HIS A 89 47.73 8.52 -3.65
CA HIS A 89 46.91 9.56 -4.29
C HIS A 89 45.85 8.98 -5.23
N GLN A 90 46.18 7.92 -5.99
CA GLN A 90 45.22 7.25 -6.89
C GLN A 90 44.19 6.46 -6.10
N LEU A 91 44.62 5.80 -5.02
CA LEU A 91 43.71 5.06 -4.14
C LEU A 91 42.70 6.01 -3.48
N HIS A 92 43.17 7.13 -2.95
CA HIS A 92 42.30 8.15 -2.34
C HIS A 92 41.30 8.72 -3.37
N ALA A 93 41.74 9.02 -4.59
CA ALA A 93 40.87 9.53 -5.64
C ALA A 93 39.80 8.50 -6.05
N LEU A 94 40.15 7.22 -6.17
CA LEU A 94 39.20 6.14 -6.45
C LEU A 94 38.18 5.97 -5.31
N GLN A 95 38.65 5.92 -4.06
CA GLN A 95 37.78 5.81 -2.89
C GLN A 95 36.80 6.98 -2.78
N SER A 96 37.26 8.20 -3.08
CA SER A 96 36.40 9.40 -3.14
C SER A 96 35.32 9.26 -4.22
N GLN A 97 35.66 8.78 -5.41
CA GLN A 97 34.69 8.54 -6.49
C GLN A 97 33.67 7.46 -6.13
N ILE A 98 34.10 6.36 -5.51
CA ILE A 98 33.21 5.30 -5.01
C ILE A 98 32.27 5.87 -3.94
N ALA A 99 32.80 6.61 -2.98
CA ALA A 99 31.99 7.22 -1.91
C ALA A 99 30.94 8.18 -2.47
N HIS A 100 31.32 9.04 -3.41
CA HIS A 100 30.40 9.95 -4.09
C HIS A 100 29.31 9.17 -4.84
N ALA A 101 29.67 8.12 -5.58
CA ALA A 101 28.71 7.28 -6.30
C ALA A 101 27.72 6.56 -5.36
N ASN A 102 28.17 6.14 -4.17
CA ASN A 102 27.30 5.53 -3.17
C ASN A 102 26.29 6.52 -2.60
N VAL A 103 26.73 7.77 -2.33
CA VAL A 103 25.84 8.85 -1.89
C VAL A 103 24.80 9.16 -2.97
N ALA A 104 25.23 9.26 -4.23
CA ALA A 104 24.33 9.51 -5.36
C ALA A 104 23.31 8.38 -5.55
N LEU A 105 23.73 7.11 -5.43
CA LEU A 105 22.82 5.96 -5.47
C LEU A 105 21.77 6.06 -4.36
N LYS A 106 22.21 6.32 -3.12
CA LYS A 106 21.28 6.45 -1.99
C LYS A 106 20.26 7.56 -2.22
N ALA A 107 20.71 8.76 -2.60
CA ALA A 107 19.83 9.88 -2.88
C ALA A 107 18.83 9.55 -4.01
N GLY A 108 19.27 8.88 -5.07
CA GLY A 108 18.40 8.45 -6.16
C GLY A 108 17.35 7.42 -5.75
N VAL A 109 17.71 6.46 -4.89
CA VAL A 109 16.76 5.47 -4.35
C VAL A 109 15.74 6.16 -3.43
N ASP A 110 16.19 7.08 -2.58
CA ASP A 110 15.29 7.84 -1.70
C ASP A 110 14.32 8.72 -2.52
N GLU A 111 14.78 9.28 -3.64
CA GLU A 111 13.98 10.03 -4.59
C GLU A 111 12.92 9.17 -5.28
N ASP A 112 13.29 8.00 -5.79
CA ASP A 112 12.35 7.08 -6.44
C ASP A 112 11.28 6.59 -5.48
N TRP A 113 11.65 6.33 -4.23
CA TRP A 113 10.68 5.96 -3.20
C TRP A 113 9.65 7.06 -2.97
N ARG A 114 10.11 8.31 -2.86
CA ARG A 114 9.22 9.47 -2.70
C ARG A 114 8.29 9.62 -3.89
N ASN A 115 8.83 9.55 -5.10
CA ASN A 115 8.04 9.67 -6.33
C ASN A 115 7.02 8.53 -6.49
N SER A 116 7.39 7.31 -6.08
CA SER A 116 6.48 6.15 -6.05
C SER A 116 5.33 6.37 -5.06
N CYS A 117 5.61 6.89 -3.87
CA CYS A 117 4.57 7.23 -2.88
C CYS A 117 3.63 8.34 -3.40
N MET A 118 4.14 9.33 -4.12
CA MET A 118 3.32 10.41 -4.69
C MET A 118 2.29 9.92 -5.73
N GLN A 119 2.42 8.69 -6.24
CA GLN A 119 1.45 8.11 -7.17
C GLN A 119 0.19 7.55 -6.49
N TYR A 120 0.17 7.39 -5.16
CA TYR A 120 -0.95 6.77 -4.44
C TYR A 120 -2.33 7.37 -4.81
N PRO A 121 -2.54 8.70 -4.88
CA PRO A 121 -3.85 9.25 -5.21
C PRO A 121 -4.39 8.75 -6.55
N ARG A 122 -3.55 8.75 -7.60
CA ARG A 122 -3.93 8.29 -8.94
C ARG A 122 -4.16 6.77 -8.98
N ILE A 123 -3.32 6.00 -8.31
CA ILE A 123 -3.42 4.54 -8.28
C ILE A 123 -4.67 4.10 -7.51
N LEU A 124 -4.96 4.74 -6.38
CA LEU A 124 -6.18 4.47 -5.61
C LEU A 124 -7.43 4.81 -6.43
N ASP A 125 -7.46 5.96 -7.11
CA ASP A 125 -8.56 6.32 -8.02
C ASP A 125 -8.76 5.26 -9.12
N TYR A 126 -7.67 4.79 -9.74
CA TYR A 126 -7.74 3.71 -10.72
C TYR A 126 -8.39 2.45 -10.15
N TYR A 127 -7.95 1.95 -8.99
CA TYR A 127 -8.52 0.73 -8.40
C TYR A 127 -9.95 0.91 -7.91
N PHE A 128 -10.32 2.08 -7.38
CA PHE A 128 -11.71 2.36 -7.01
C PHE A 128 -12.64 2.38 -8.22
N ARG A 129 -12.18 2.85 -9.39
CA ARG A 129 -12.98 2.81 -10.63
C ARG A 129 -13.25 1.39 -11.14
N LEU A 130 -12.46 0.39 -10.72
CA LEU A 130 -12.69 -1.01 -11.06
C LEU A 130 -13.79 -1.66 -10.21
N VAL A 131 -14.17 -1.03 -9.10
CA VAL A 131 -15.19 -1.54 -8.20
C VAL A 131 -16.56 -1.03 -8.64
N VAL A 132 -17.50 -1.94 -8.84
CA VAL A 132 -18.89 -1.62 -9.16
C VAL A 132 -19.75 -1.90 -7.94
N ILE A 133 -20.40 -0.86 -7.43
CA ILE A 133 -21.46 -0.98 -6.41
C ILE A 133 -22.76 -0.56 -7.07
N SER A 134 -23.70 -1.49 -7.19
CA SER A 134 -25.04 -1.22 -7.69
C SER A 134 -26.05 -1.34 -6.56
N PHE A 135 -26.90 -0.34 -6.43
CA PHE A 135 -28.09 -0.41 -5.59
C PHE A 135 -29.27 -0.91 -6.42
N PRO A 136 -30.27 -1.57 -5.80
CA PRO A 136 -31.48 -1.93 -6.51
C PRO A 136 -32.20 -0.67 -7.03
N ASP A 137 -32.92 -0.79 -8.14
CA ASP A 137 -33.70 0.32 -8.70
C ASP A 137 -34.82 0.71 -7.72
N PRO A 138 -35.10 1.99 -7.47
CA PRO A 138 -36.21 2.40 -6.60
C PRO A 138 -37.59 1.85 -6.99
N ARG A 139 -37.77 1.42 -8.24
CA ARG A 139 -38.98 0.80 -8.79
C ARG A 139 -38.96 -0.73 -8.73
N ASP A 140 -37.92 -1.34 -8.18
CA ASP A 140 -37.84 -2.78 -8.01
C ASP A 140 -39.05 -3.26 -7.17
N PRO A 141 -39.85 -4.23 -7.66
CA PRO A 141 -40.99 -4.78 -6.92
C PRO A 141 -40.61 -5.26 -5.51
N ALA A 142 -39.39 -5.76 -5.30
CA ALA A 142 -38.89 -6.17 -3.99
C ALA A 142 -38.73 -5.00 -3.01
N LEU A 143 -38.54 -3.77 -3.50
CA LEU A 143 -38.52 -2.53 -2.71
C LEU A 143 -39.91 -1.89 -2.56
N GLN A 144 -40.76 -2.01 -3.58
CA GLN A 144 -42.11 -1.40 -3.57
C GLN A 144 -43.08 -2.17 -2.66
N GLU A 145 -43.02 -3.50 -2.66
CA GLU A 145 -43.86 -4.37 -1.81
C GLU A 145 -43.00 -5.36 -1.02
N PRO A 146 -42.26 -4.90 0.00
CA PRO A 146 -41.44 -5.80 0.79
C PRO A 146 -42.32 -6.76 1.59
N ARG A 147 -42.14 -8.07 1.38
CA ARG A 147 -42.79 -9.12 2.17
C ARG A 147 -41.85 -9.50 3.33
N PHE A 148 -42.28 -9.26 4.57
CA PHE A 148 -41.55 -9.60 5.79
C PHE A 148 -42.21 -10.75 6.54
#